data_AF-A0A931ZY60-F1
#
_entry.id   AF-A0A931ZY60-F1
#
_cell.length_a   1.000
_cell.length_b   1.000
_cell.length_c   1.000
_cell.angle_alpha   90.00
_cell.angle_beta   90.00
_cell.angle_gamma   90.00
#
_symmetry.space_group_name_H-M   'P 1'
#
loop_
_entity.id
_entity.type
_entity.pdbx_description
1 polymer ?
#
loop_
_entity_poly.entity_id
_entity_poly.type
_entity_poly.pdbx_seq_one_letter_code
_entity_poly.pdbx_strand_id
1 'polypeptide(L)' 'MQIQRLNISLPTNIIQQLQAAVPQGKRSGFIAEAISDNLIKRKKMKDILKKSLSANKDFYQKIAQEWKTIEVKGWPK' A
#
# COMPACT_ATOMS: atom_id res chain seq x y z
N MET A 1 21.01 15.84 -6.21
CA MET A 1 19.74 15.53 -5.51
C MET A 1 19.39 16.71 -4.62
N GLN A 2 18.17 17.25 -4.72
CA GLN A 2 17.69 18.29 -3.83
C GLN A 2 17.15 17.65 -2.56
N ILE A 3 17.71 18.00 -1.41
CA ILE A 3 17.29 17.47 -0.10
C ILE A 3 16.38 18.51 0.56
N GLN A 4 15.16 18.12 0.89
CA GLN A 4 14.24 18.92 1.67
C GLN A 4 14.22 18.40 3.12
N ARG A 5 14.39 19.29 4.09
CA ARG A 5 14.27 18.94 5.51
C ARG A 5 12.80 18.83 5.89
N LEU A 6 12.45 17.76 6.60
CA LEU A 6 11.12 17.52 7.14
C LEU A 6 11.23 17.37 8.65
N ASN A 7 10.40 18.09 9.39
CA ASN A 7 10.24 17.90 10.84
C ASN A 7 9.10 16.90 11.05
N ILE A 8 9.45 15.69 11.49
CA ILE A 8 8.49 14.61 11.74
C ILE A 8 8.61 14.12 13.17
N SER A 9 7.47 13.79 13.76
CA SER A 9 7.41 13.08 15.03
C SER A 9 7.35 11.58 14.77
N LEU A 10 8.15 10.81 15.50
CA LEU A 10 8.14 9.35 15.45
C LEU A 10 7.88 8.79 16.85
N PRO A 11 7.22 7.62 16.96
CA PRO A 11 7.06 6.93 18.23
C PRO A 11 8.41 6.68 18.91
N THR A 12 8.45 6.86 20.23
CA THR A 12 9.68 6.78 21.03
C THR A 12 10.40 5.43 20.88
N ASN A 13 9.64 4.33 20.85
CA ASN A 13 10.17 2.99 20.65
C ASN A 13 10.88 2.84 19.29
N ILE A 14 10.35 3.45 18.23
CA ILE A 14 10.97 3.44 16.90
C ILE A 14 12.26 4.27 16.89
N ILE A 15 12.27 5.42 17.58
CA ILE A 15 13.48 6.22 17.72
C ILE A 15 14.58 5.43 18.46
N GLN A 16 14.24 4.75 19.56
CA GLN A 16 15.20 3.92 20.30
C GLN A 16 15.78 2.81 19.43
N GLN A 17 14.94 2.09 18.68
CA GLN A 17 15.40 1.06 17.75
C GLN A 17 16.28 1.63 16.65
N LEU A 18 15.90 2.77 16.07
CA LEU A 18 16.69 3.45 15.05
C LEU A 18 18.06 3.90 15.58
N GLN A 19 18.11 4.42 16.81
CA GLN A 19 19.35 4.84 17.46
C GLN A 19 20.28 3.66 17.75
N ALA A 20 19.72 2.51 18.13
CA ALA A 20 20.49 1.28 18.40
C ALA A 20 21.00 0.61 17.11
N ALA A 21 20.18 0.61 16.05
CA ALA A 21 20.51 -0.10 14.81
C ALA A 21 21.33 0.74 13.82
N VAL A 22 21.20 2.08 13.84
CA VAL A 22 21.78 2.95 12.81
C VAL A 22 22.70 4.02 13.43
N PRO A 23 23.96 4.08 12.99
CA PRO A 23 24.92 5.09 13.44
C PRO A 23 24.40 6.52 13.25
N GLN A 24 24.84 7.41 14.14
CA GLN A 24 24.58 8.84 14.02
C GLN A 24 25.09 9.36 12.66
N GLY A 25 24.32 10.23 12.01
CA GLY A 25 24.62 10.75 10.66
C GLY A 25 24.07 9.93 9.50
N LYS A 26 23.80 8.62 9.67
CA LYS A 26 23.20 7.77 8.61
C LYS A 26 21.68 7.61 8.71
N ARG A 27 21.08 8.08 9.80
CA ARG A 27 19.65 7.89 10.11
C ARG A 27 18.71 8.47 9.04
N SER A 28 18.99 9.67 8.54
CA SER A 28 18.16 10.28 7.50
C SER A 28 18.22 9.48 6.18
N GLY A 29 19.38 8.93 5.85
CA GLY A 29 19.53 8.04 4.69
C GLY A 29 18.74 6.75 4.84
N PHE A 30 18.86 6.10 6.00
CA PHE A 30 18.08 4.91 6.33
C PHE A 30 16.56 5.15 6.25
N ILE A 31 16.08 6.27 6.82
CA ILE A 31 14.66 6.65 6.74
C ILE A 31 14.24 6.86 5.28
N ALA A 32 15.04 7.57 4.49
CA ALA A 32 14.74 7.82 3.09
C ALA A 32 14.65 6.53 2.26
N GLU A 33 15.58 5.59 2.47
CA GLU A 33 15.58 4.27 1.83
C GLU A 33 14.34 3.46 2.21
N ALA A 34 14.03 3.38 3.51
CA ALA A 34 12.85 2.67 4.00
C ALA A 34 11.53 3.25 3.43
N ILE A 35 11.43 4.57 3.31
CA ILE A 35 10.27 5.23 2.69
C ILE A 35 10.20 4.92 1.19
N SER A 36 11.32 5.01 0.48
CA SER A 36 11.40 4.70 -0.95
C SER A 36 10.93 3.27 -1.23
N ASP A 37 11.43 2.30 -0.49
CA ASP A 37 11.03 0.89 -0.61
C ASP A 37 9.54 0.67 -0.36
N ASN A 38 8.99 1.33 0.66
CA ASN A 38 7.57 1.24 0.97
C ASN A 38 6.71 1.83 -0.16
N LEU A 39 7.10 2.99 -0.70
CA LEU A 39 6.40 3.63 -1.81
C LEU A 39 6.46 2.79 -3.09
N ILE A 40 7.61 2.19 -3.41
CA ILE A 40 7.76 1.29 -4.55
C ILE A 40 6.84 0.07 -4.40
N LYS A 41 6.82 -0.57 -3.23
CA LYS A 41 5.95 -1.72 -2.94
C LYS A 41 4.48 -1.35 -3.11
N ARG A 42 4.03 -0.22 -2.55
CA ARG A 42 2.66 0.28 -2.69
C ARG A 42 2.27 0.54 -4.15
N LYS A 43 3.16 1.19 -4.91
CA LYS A 43 2.93 1.47 -6.34
C LYS A 43 2.80 0.17 -7.15
N LYS A 44 3.74 -0.76 -6.98
CA LYS A 44 3.71 -2.07 -7.64
C LYS A 44 2.43 -2.83 -7.33
N MET A 45 2.00 -2.87 -6.07
CA MET A 45 0.77 -3.57 -5.67
C MET A 45 -0.47 -2.93 -6.31
N LYS A 46 -0.54 -1.60 -6.37
CA LYS A 46 -1.61 -0.89 -7.08
C LYS A 46 -1.64 -1.21 -8.57
N ASP A 47 -0.48 -1.28 -9.21
CA ASP A 47 -0.37 -1.59 -10.64
C ASP A 47 -0.74 -3.04 -10.93
N ILE A 48 -0.34 -3.98 -10.07
CA ILE A 48 -0.74 -5.40 -10.14
C ILE A 48 -2.25 -5.53 -10.01
N LEU A 49 -2.86 -4.88 -9.00
CA LEU A 49 -4.30 -4.90 -8.80
C LEU A 49 -5.03 -4.35 -10.02
N LYS A 50 -4.62 -3.19 -10.52
CA LYS A 50 -5.19 -2.61 -11.75
C LYS A 50 -5.10 -3.56 -12.94
N LYS A 51 -3.93 -4.16 -13.18
CA LYS A 51 -3.75 -5.13 -14.27
C LYS A 51 -4.67 -6.34 -14.11
N SER A 52 -4.74 -6.92 -12.91
CA SER A 52 -5.60 -8.07 -12.65
C SER A 52 -7.08 -7.77 -12.84
N LEU A 53 -7.55 -6.60 -12.37
CA LEU A 53 -8.94 -6.17 -12.51
C LEU A 53 -9.29 -5.90 -13.97
N SER A 54 -8.39 -5.26 -14.73
CA SER A 54 -8.60 -5.02 -16.16
C SER A 54 -8.60 -6.32 -16.97
N ALA A 55 -7.69 -7.25 -16.68
CA ALA A 55 -7.59 -8.53 -17.39
C ALA A 55 -8.82 -9.43 -17.16
N ASN A 56 -9.42 -9.36 -15.98
CA ASN A 56 -10.57 -10.20 -15.61
C ASN A 56 -11.90 -9.43 -15.68
N LYS A 57 -11.93 -8.24 -16.29
CA LYS A 57 -13.10 -7.37 -16.33
C LYS A 57 -14.33 -8.09 -16.86
N ASP A 58 -14.20 -8.80 -17.98
CA ASP A 58 -15.33 -9.45 -18.65
C ASP A 58 -15.85 -10.65 -17.84
N PHE A 59 -14.95 -11.37 -17.16
CA PHE A 59 -15.29 -12.45 -16.23
C PHE A 59 -16.07 -11.90 -15.02
N TYR A 60 -15.59 -10.82 -14.41
CA TYR A 60 -16.29 -10.17 -13.30
C TYR A 60 -17.64 -9.59 -13.71
N GLN A 61 -17.76 -9.06 -14.93
CA GLN A 61 -19.04 -8.59 -15.46
C GLN A 61 -20.03 -9.72 -15.69
N LYS A 62 -19.59 -10.88 -16.21
CA LYS A 62 -20.44 -12.07 -16.35
C LYS A 62 -20.93 -12.59 -15.01
N ILE A 63 -20.04 -12.75 -14.03
CA ILE A 63 -20.42 -13.13 -12.66
C ILE A 63 -21.42 -12.13 -12.10
N ALA A 64 -21.16 -10.82 -12.20
CA ALA A 64 -22.09 -9.81 -11.69
C ALA A 64 -23.48 -9.91 -12.34
N GLN A 65 -23.56 -10.23 -13.63
CA GLN A 65 -24.84 -10.45 -14.32
C GLN A 65 -25.54 -11.73 -13.86
N GLU A 66 -24.83 -12.84 -13.70
CA GLU A 66 -25.38 -14.12 -13.24
C GLU A 66 -25.95 -14.01 -11.81
N TRP A 67 -25.25 -13.29 -10.93
CA TRP A 67 -25.64 -13.11 -9.53
C TRP A 67 -26.76 -12.08 -9.33
N LYS A 68 -26.92 -11.12 -10.23
CA LYS A 68 -28.02 -10.13 -10.21
C LYS A 68 -29.41 -10.79 -10.18
N THR A 69 -29.54 -11.97 -10.78
CA THR A 69 -30.78 -12.76 -10.79
C THR A 69 -31.09 -13.46 -9.46
N ILE A 70 -30.09 -13.65 -8.59
CA ILE A 70 -30.22 -14.39 -7.32
C ILE A 70 -30.57 -13.43 -6.18
N GLU A 71 -30.09 -12.19 -6.20
CA GLU A 71 -30.37 -11.18 -5.17
C GLU A 71 -31.86 -10.84 -5.02
N VAL A 72 -32.68 -11.03 -6.06
CA VAL A 72 -34.11 -10.69 -6.03
C VAL A 72 -34.97 -11.76 -5.33
N LYS A 73 -34.47 -12.98 -5.11
CA LYS A 73 -35.26 -14.10 -4.54
C LYS A 73 -34.99 -14.40 -3.06
N GLY A 74 -34.05 -13.71 -2.42
CA GLY A 74 -33.45 -14.18 -1.17
C GLY A 74 -33.83 -13.47 0.14
N TRP A 75 -34.66 -12.41 0.12
CA TRP A 75 -35.04 -11.75 1.39
C TRP A 75 -36.48 -12.11 1.78
N PRO A 76 -36.70 -13.03 2.75
CA PRO A 76 -38.01 -13.14 3.38
C PRO A 76 -38.30 -11.82 4.11
N LYS A 77 -39.51 -11.27 3.90
CA LYS A 77 -40.03 -10.16 4.71
C LYS A 77 -40.22 -10.59 6.15
#